data_AF-A0A1V5VWT2-F1
#
_entry.id   AF-A0A1V5VWT2-F1
#
_cell.length_a   1.000
_cell.length_b   1.000
_cell.length_c   1.000
_cell.angle_alpha   90.00
_cell.angle_beta   90.00
_cell.angle_gamma   90.00
#
_symmetry.space_group_name_H-M   'P 1'
#
loop_
_entity.id
_entity.type
_entity.pdbx_description
1 polymer ?
#
loop_
_entity_poly.entity_id
_entity_poly.type
_entity_poly.pdbx_seq_one_letter_code
_entity_poly.pdbx_strand_id
1 'polypeptide(L)' 'MLISELKTLIEEKGEICSSEIFAIIKADKGLIEHALNQLKLKGIIEEVIPQKHCQGCLAQCNIKSEKIYRFNYYHPL' A
#
# COMPACT_ATOMS: atom_id res chain seq x y z
N MET A 1 1.87 10.51 12.21
CA MET A 1 0.62 9.75 12.47
C MET A 1 0.58 8.64 11.43
N LEU A 2 0.55 7.38 11.86
CA LEU A 2 0.77 6.21 10.99
C LEU A 2 -0.08 6.22 9.71
N ILE A 3 -1.36 6.58 9.80
CA ILE A 3 -2.30 6.58 8.66
C ILE A 3 -1.91 7.62 7.60
N SER A 4 -1.55 8.84 8.02
CA SER A 4 -1.14 9.90 7.11
C SER A 4 0.18 9.57 6.41
N GLU A 5 1.14 9.00 7.15
CA GLU A 5 2.42 8.56 6.60
C GLU A 5 2.23 7.44 5.57
N LEU A 6 1.38 6.45 5.86
CA LEU A 6 1.05 5.38 4.91
C LEU A 6 0.35 5.94 3.66
N LYS A 7 -0.58 6.87 3.81
CA LYS A 7 -1.26 7.51 2.68
C LYS A 7 -0.24 8.20 1.78
N THR A 8 0.60 9.08 2.33
CA THR A 8 1.61 9.81 1.57
C THR A 8 2.59 8.87 0.88
N LEU A 9 3.06 7.82 1.58
CA LEU A 9 3.97 6.84 1.01
C LEU A 9 3.37 6.11 -0.21
N ILE A 10 2.11 5.68 -0.12
CA ILE A 10 1.40 5.01 -1.22
C ILE A 10 1.12 5.99 -2.37
N GLU A 11 0.80 7.25 -2.06
CA GLU A 11 0.54 8.32 -3.04
C GLU A 11 1.81 8.69 -3.83
N GLU A 12 2.94 8.88 -3.16
CA GLU A 12 4.23 9.22 -3.80
C GLU A 12 4.78 8.09 -4.66
N LYS A 13 4.59 6.83 -4.22
CA LYS A 13 5.05 5.64 -4.94
C LYS A 13 4.08 5.20 -6.04
N GLY A 14 2.82 5.63 -5.98
CA GLY A 14 1.73 5.15 -6.81
C GLY A 14 1.28 3.72 -6.46
N GLU A 15 2.23 2.78 -6.43
CA GLU A 15 2.03 1.39 -6.04
C GLU A 15 3.14 0.93 -5.11
N ILE A 16 2.78 0.22 -4.04
CA ILE A 16 3.75 -0.28 -3.06
C ILE A 16 3.29 -1.61 -2.46
N CYS A 17 4.24 -2.49 -2.18
CA CYS A 17 3.97 -3.82 -1.64
C CYS A 17 3.97 -3.83 -0.13
N SER A 18 3.25 -4.78 0.45
CA SER A 18 3.22 -4.96 1.90
C SER A 18 4.64 -5.08 2.50
N SER A 19 5.57 -5.83 1.90
CA SER A 19 6.94 -5.92 2.43
C SER A 19 7.72 -4.60 2.38
N GLU A 20 7.52 -3.78 1.34
CA GLU A 20 8.19 -2.48 1.25
C GLU A 20 7.62 -1.51 2.29
N ILE A 21 6.29 -1.56 2.54
CA ILE A 21 5.66 -0.83 3.64
C ILE A 21 6.26 -1.26 4.99
N PHE A 22 6.37 -2.57 5.25
CA PHE A 22 6.94 -3.08 6.51
C PHE A 22 8.43 -2.74 6.67
N ALA A 23 9.17 -2.57 5.57
CA ALA A 23 10.58 -2.18 5.61
C ALA A 23 10.76 -0.68 5.89
N ILE A 24 9.87 0.17 5.36
CA ILE A 24 9.94 1.62 5.49
C ILE A 24 9.31 2.08 6.81
N ILE A 25 8.11 1.58 7.10
CA ILE A 25 7.34 1.91 8.30
C ILE A 25 7.82 1.01 9.43
N LYS A 26 8.61 1.57 10.35
CA LYS A 26 9.04 0.88 11.59
C LYS A 26 7.92 0.84 12.63
N ALA A 27 6.80 0.19 12.30
CA ALA A 27 5.68 -0.01 13.21
C ALA A 27 5.32 -1.49 13.31
N ASP A 28 4.52 -1.84 14.31
CA ASP A 28 4.00 -3.20 14.46
C ASP A 28 3.17 -3.60 13.25
N LYS A 29 3.34 -4.85 12.81
CA LYS A 29 2.65 -5.38 11.63
C LYS A 29 1.13 -5.26 11.74
N GLY A 30 0.56 -5.54 12.91
CA GLY A 30 -0.88 -5.45 13.14
C GLY A 30 -1.40 -4.02 13.03
N LEU A 31 -0.61 -3.02 13.46
CA LEU A 31 -0.97 -1.62 13.31
C LEU A 31 -0.95 -1.17 11.85
N ILE A 32 0.05 -1.61 11.09
CA ILE A 32 0.16 -1.32 9.66
C ILE A 32 -1.00 -1.96 8.91
N GLU A 33 -1.31 -3.22 9.17
CA GLU A 33 -2.45 -3.91 8.55
C GLU A 33 -3.79 -3.23 8.93
N HIS A 34 -3.95 -2.80 10.18
CA HIS A 34 -5.13 -2.05 10.59
C HIS A 34 -5.25 -0.71 9.86
N ALA A 35 -4.16 0.06 9.74
CA ALA A 35 -4.12 1.33 9.03
C ALA A 35 -4.42 1.17 7.52
N LEU A 36 -3.84 0.14 6.89
CA LEU A 36 -4.12 -0.22 5.50
C LEU A 36 -5.60 -0.56 5.29
N ASN A 37 -6.18 -1.33 6.21
CA ASN A 37 -7.60 -1.68 6.13
C ASN A 37 -8.49 -0.44 6.28
N GLN A 38 -8.14 0.49 7.17
CA GLN A 38 -8.86 1.77 7.31
C GLN A 38 -8.80 2.60 6.01
N LEU A 39 -7.63 2.70 5.37
CA LEU A 39 -7.48 3.41 4.10
C LEU A 39 -8.26 2.74 2.97
N LYS A 40 -8.29 1.40 2.95
CA LYS A 40 -9.05 0.60 1.98
C LYS A 40 -10.56 0.77 2.17
N LEU A 41 -11.06 0.71 3.41
CA LEU A 41 -12.47 0.94 3.74
C LEU A 41 -12.93 2.35 3.39
N LYS A 42 -12.04 3.34 3.49
CA LYS A 42 -12.28 4.72 3.05
C LYS A 42 -12.21 4.89 1.53
N GLY A 43 -11.80 3.86 0.77
CA GLY A 43 -11.64 3.95 -0.68
C GLY A 43 -10.44 4.80 -1.12
N ILE A 44 -9.55 5.17 -0.20
CA ILE A 44 -8.33 5.97 -0.49
C ILE A 44 -7.28 5.12 -1.20
N ILE A 45 -7.20 3.83 -0.84
CA ILE A 45 -6.29 2.87 -1.48
C ILE A 45 -7.05 1.62 -1.91
N GLU A 46 -6.56 0.96 -2.94
CA GLU A 46 -7.05 -0.33 -3.40
C GLU A 46 -5.96 -1.41 -3.25
N GLU A 47 -6.38 -2.63 -2.93
CA GLU A 47 -5.50 -3.79 -2.94
C GLU A 47 -5.57 -4.42 -4.33
N VAL A 48 -4.46 -4.36 -5.06
CA VAL A 48 -4.37 -4.91 -6.42
C VAL A 48 -3.73 -6.29 -6.38
N ILE A 49 -4.34 -7.23 -7.11
CA ILE A 49 -3.78 -8.56 -7.30
C ILE A 49 -2.71 -8.45 -8.39
N PRO A 50 -1.44 -8.81 -8.13
CA PRO A 50 -0.39 -8.78 -9.14
C PRO A 50 -0.74 -9.73 -10.29
N GLN A 51 -1.29 -9.21 -11.39
CA GLN A 51 -1.62 -10.04 -12.55
C GLN A 51 -0.46 -10.25 -13.50
N LYS A 52 0.61 -9.43 -13.46
CA LYS A 52 1.81 -9.61 -14.31
C LYS A 52 2.97 -8.63 -14.09
N HIS A 53 2.76 -7.43 -13.54
CA HIS A 53 3.83 -6.48 -13.19
C HIS A 53 3.29 -5.42 -12.22
N CYS A 54 3.95 -5.18 -11.10
CA CYS A 54 3.80 -3.91 -10.37
C CYS A 54 4.62 -2.85 -11.11
N GLN A 55 4.02 -1.72 -11.49
CA GLN A 55 4.71 -0.68 -12.25
C GLN A 55 5.50 0.28 -11.36
N GLY A 56 5.15 0.40 -10.06
CA GLY A 56 5.80 1.29 -9.09
C GLY A 56 6.74 0.63 -8.08
N CYS A 57 6.79 -0.70 -8.02
CA CYS A 57 7.51 -1.41 -6.97
C CYS A 57 9.00 -1.61 -7.31
N LEU A 58 9.90 -1.17 -6.41
CA LEU A 58 11.35 -1.38 -6.55
C LEU A 58 11.74 -2.86 -6.36
N ALA A 59 10.98 -3.59 -5.56
CA ALA A 59 11.13 -5.03 -5.38
C ALA A 59 10.24 -5.81 -6.35
N GLN A 60 10.68 -7.00 -6.77
CA GLN A 60 9.90 -7.97 -7.54
C GLN A 60 8.74 -8.57 -6.70
N CYS A 61 7.82 -7.75 -6.23
CA CYS A 61 6.68 -8.17 -5.39
C CYS A 61 5.77 -9.19 -6.08
N ASN A 62 5.86 -9.24 -7.41
CA ASN A 62 5.23 -10.20 -8.29
C ASN A 62 5.62 -11.66 -8.00
N ILE A 63 6.79 -11.92 -7.40
CA ILE A 63 7.36 -13.27 -7.26
C ILE A 63 6.80 -14.01 -6.02
N LYS A 64 6.23 -13.30 -5.05
CA LYS A 64 5.84 -13.86 -3.74
C LYS A 64 4.35 -13.83 -3.42
N SER A 65 3.47 -13.56 -4.39
CA SER A 65 2.02 -13.36 -4.13
C SER A 65 1.77 -12.31 -3.05
N GLU A 66 2.58 -11.24 -3.04
CA GLU A 66 2.43 -10.18 -2.06
C GLU A 66 1.22 -9.29 -2.36
N LYS A 67 0.64 -8.73 -1.29
CA LYS A 67 -0.40 -7.70 -1.39
C LYS A 67 0.25 -6.42 -1.87
N ILE A 68 -0.28 -5.86 -2.96
CA ILE A 68 0.13 -4.56 -3.49
C ILE A 68 -1.00 -3.57 -3.21
N TYR A 69 -0.62 -2.39 -2.75
CA TYR A 69 -1.53 -1.29 -2.48
C TYR A 69 -1.27 -0.17 -3.48
N ARG A 70 -2.33 0.34 -4.08
CA ARG A 70 -2.30 1.47 -5.01
C ARG A 70 -3.14 2.61 -4.46
N PHE A 71 -2.71 3.84 -4.73
CA PHE A 71 -3.51 5.03 -4.43
C PHE A 71 -4.70 5.12 -5.39
N ASN A 72 -5.91 5.30 -4.85
CA ASN A 72 -7.11 5.48 -5.64
C ASN A 72 -7.41 6.97 -5.81
N TYR A 73 -7.25 7.48 -7.04
CA TYR A 73 -7.52 8.88 -7.38
C TYR A 73 -9.01 9.23 -7.41
N TYR A 74 -9.92 8.25 -7.29
CA TYR A 74 -11.37 8.43 -7.30
C TYR A 74 -11.98 8.74 -5.93
N HIS A 75 -11.29 9.50 -5.07
CA HIS A 75 -11.91 9.97 -3.83
C HIS A 75 -12.57 11.34 -4.08
N PRO A 76 -13.91 11.43 -4.24
CA PRO A 76 -14.57 12.72 -4.17
C PRO A 76 -14.37 13.28 -2.76
N LEU A 77 -13.89 14.52 -2.70
CA LEU A 77 -13.74 15.33 -1.49
C LEU A 77 -15.08 15.49 -0.77
#